data_AF-A0A832QXI9-F1
#
_entry.id   AF-A0A832QXI9-F1
#
_cell.length_a   1.000
_cell.length_b   1.000
_cell.length_c   1.000
_cell.angle_alpha   90.00
_cell.angle_beta   90.00
_cell.angle_gamma   90.00
#
_symmetry.space_group_name_H-M   'P 1'
#
loop_
_entity.id
_entity.type
_entity.pdbx_description
1 polymer ?
#
loop_
_entity_poly.entity_id
_entity_poly.type
_entity_poly.pdbx_seq_one_letter_code
_entity_poly.pdbx_strand_id
1 'polypeptide(L)'
;MKKSRYRPLWITLASVALTHLPCSASADEAEFSERANRTCRQIIDTRPDQVIGKGRRASAEVVAASLKRTELSDDVRRALHDDIAASRDEFSRSFRALAKLVPPAEQQEDRDIFMAFLEAEVALQNSRLQWLENRTSTLIPASEFGPTTELVNEAMQRLGFAGRDCQLIAQDVGIPDDRGAFVRKAAAACIEIVVRRSEQDHEGNRDIMLVALVDAHRGALDLPRPELDAALQAAEAEWQMSFQQLSDIPAQLAPDGEIWTRFLQLFQQMAEVQRSRLLVLHSADKNPSEAYKAVRSPIMDVELSALGLENTDCRSIHF
;
A
#
# COMPACT_ATOMS: atom_id res chain seq x y z
N MET A 1 57.36 -18.65 -7.90
CA MET A 1 56.15 -17.79 -7.94
C MET A 1 55.34 -18.06 -6.69
N LYS A 2 55.18 -17.04 -5.83
CA LYS A 2 54.62 -17.16 -4.46
C LYS A 2 53.08 -17.11 -4.47
N LYS A 3 52.49 -17.86 -3.53
CA LYS A 3 51.07 -17.91 -3.17
C LYS A 3 50.53 -16.56 -2.66
N SER A 4 49.26 -16.29 -2.89
CA SER A 4 48.40 -15.65 -1.88
C SER A 4 46.97 -16.20 -1.98
N ARG A 5 46.47 -16.69 -0.84
CA ARG A 5 45.07 -17.03 -0.55
C ARG A 5 44.35 -15.74 -0.15
N TYR A 6 43.05 -15.60 -0.43
CA TYR A 6 42.03 -15.18 0.54
C TYR A 6 40.62 -15.41 -0.05
N ARG A 7 39.82 -16.24 0.64
CA ARG A 7 38.34 -16.22 0.73
C ARG A 7 37.95 -15.19 1.82
N PRO A 8 36.66 -14.87 2.14
CA PRO A 8 35.35 -15.09 1.47
C PRO A 8 34.41 -13.84 1.48
N LEU A 9 33.19 -14.00 0.93
CA LEU A 9 31.87 -13.46 1.36
C LEU A 9 31.87 -12.51 2.58
N TRP A 10 31.28 -11.31 2.48
CA TRP A 10 30.41 -10.61 3.47
C TRP A 10 30.09 -9.18 2.92
N ILE A 11 28.91 -8.65 3.26
CA ILE A 11 28.38 -7.28 2.99
C ILE A 11 27.55 -7.11 1.70
N THR A 12 26.27 -7.49 1.74
CA THR A 12 25.11 -6.61 1.47
C THR A 12 23.81 -7.34 1.81
N LEU A 13 23.50 -7.42 3.10
CA LEU A 13 22.21 -7.88 3.63
C LEU A 13 21.81 -6.88 4.72
N ALA A 14 21.47 -5.67 4.26
CA ALA A 14 20.95 -4.58 5.07
C ALA A 14 20.54 -3.44 4.12
N SER A 15 19.38 -3.53 3.45
CA SER A 15 18.68 -2.41 2.78
C SER A 15 17.37 -2.86 2.11
N VAL A 16 16.36 -3.29 2.88
CA VAL A 16 14.92 -3.09 2.53
C VAL A 16 14.05 -2.91 3.80
N ALA A 17 14.51 -3.26 4.99
CA ALA A 17 13.74 -3.10 6.24
C ALA A 17 13.74 -1.68 6.85
N LEU A 18 13.85 -0.61 6.05
CA LEU A 18 13.94 0.77 6.55
C LEU A 18 13.00 1.72 5.81
N THR A 19 11.69 1.47 5.96
CA THR A 19 10.65 2.50 5.97
C THR A 19 9.48 2.05 6.86
N HIS A 20 9.70 1.92 8.18
CA HIS A 20 8.58 1.88 9.13
C HIS A 20 8.58 3.17 9.93
N LEU A 21 7.46 3.88 9.85
CA LEU A 21 7.18 5.03 10.70
C LEU A 21 6.94 4.55 12.13
N PRO A 22 7.45 5.27 13.13
CA PRO A 22 6.85 5.26 14.44
C PRO A 22 5.62 6.16 14.39
N CYS A 23 4.43 5.58 14.29
CA CYS A 23 3.23 6.22 14.80
C CYS A 23 2.40 5.13 15.45
N SER A 24 2.50 5.07 16.78
CA SER A 24 1.48 4.49 17.63
C SER A 24 0.18 5.25 17.37
N ALA A 25 -0.54 4.84 16.33
CA ALA A 25 -1.85 5.37 16.02
C ALA A 25 -2.77 5.02 17.19
N SER A 26 -3.55 5.99 17.66
CA SER A 26 -4.60 5.70 18.63
C SER A 26 -5.63 4.73 18.00
N ALA A 27 -6.43 4.04 18.83
CA ALA A 27 -7.47 3.14 18.30
C ALA A 27 -8.45 3.87 17.36
N ASP A 28 -8.75 5.14 17.66
CA ASP A 28 -9.65 5.99 16.86
C ASP A 28 -9.01 6.38 15.51
N GLU A 29 -7.69 6.61 15.50
CA GLU A 29 -6.90 6.89 14.30
C GLU A 29 -6.80 5.68 13.36
N ALA A 30 -6.56 4.49 13.93
CA ALA A 30 -6.57 3.24 13.19
C ALA A 30 -7.95 2.99 12.54
N GLU A 31 -9.03 3.17 13.30
CA GLU A 31 -10.39 2.99 12.82
C GLU A 31 -10.73 3.96 11.66
N PHE A 32 -10.30 5.22 11.74
CA PHE A 32 -10.49 6.16 10.64
C PHE A 32 -9.73 5.75 9.37
N SER A 33 -8.44 5.41 9.51
CA SER A 33 -7.60 5.01 8.39
C SER A 33 -8.19 3.83 7.60
N GLU A 34 -8.73 2.86 8.33
CA GLU A 34 -9.35 1.66 7.75
C GLU A 34 -10.66 1.97 7.02
N ARG A 35 -11.55 2.75 7.65
CA ARG A 35 -12.81 3.17 7.01
C ARG A 35 -12.53 3.96 5.73
N ALA A 36 -11.50 4.80 5.75
CA ALA A 36 -11.06 5.55 4.58
C ALA A 36 -10.52 4.64 3.47
N ASN A 37 -9.56 3.76 3.74
CA ASN A 37 -9.01 2.86 2.73
C ASN A 37 -10.06 1.91 2.15
N ARG A 38 -10.98 1.39 2.97
CA ARG A 38 -12.13 0.62 2.48
C ARG A 38 -13.05 1.44 1.56
N THR A 39 -13.26 2.71 1.88
CA THR A 39 -14.06 3.62 1.03
C THR A 39 -13.33 3.91 -0.28
N CYS A 40 -12.02 4.18 -0.24
CA CYS A 40 -11.17 4.35 -1.42
C CYS A 40 -11.21 3.11 -2.32
N ARG A 41 -11.16 1.91 -1.73
CA ARG A 41 -11.29 0.64 -2.43
C ARG A 41 -12.62 0.50 -3.17
N GLN A 42 -13.73 0.77 -2.49
CA GLN A 42 -15.07 0.74 -3.10
C GLN A 42 -15.19 1.72 -4.27
N ILE A 43 -14.58 2.91 -4.15
CA ILE A 43 -14.54 3.88 -5.25
C ILE A 43 -13.74 3.30 -6.42
N ILE A 44 -12.53 2.78 -6.17
CA ILE A 44 -11.68 2.17 -7.20
C ILE A 44 -12.40 1.02 -7.91
N ASP A 45 -13.07 0.14 -7.17
CA ASP A 45 -13.76 -1.05 -7.70
C ASP A 45 -15.01 -0.73 -8.54
N THR A 46 -15.61 0.45 -8.34
CA THR A 46 -16.83 0.88 -9.06
C THR A 46 -16.55 1.95 -10.11
N ARG A 47 -15.30 2.41 -10.18
CA ARG A 47 -14.84 3.40 -11.14
C ARG A 47 -14.90 2.82 -12.55
N PRO A 48 -15.40 3.57 -13.54
CA PRO A 48 -15.31 3.16 -14.93
C PRO A 48 -13.85 3.00 -15.37
N ASP A 49 -13.58 1.92 -16.09
CA ASP A 49 -12.25 1.61 -16.60
C ASP A 49 -11.61 2.79 -17.33
N GLN A 50 -10.38 3.07 -16.93
CA GLN A 50 -9.51 4.06 -17.53
C GLN A 50 -10.00 5.51 -17.47
N VAL A 51 -11.05 5.84 -16.72
CA VAL A 51 -11.62 7.19 -16.73
C VAL A 51 -10.61 8.26 -16.32
N ILE A 52 -9.80 7.99 -15.29
CA ILE A 52 -8.75 8.90 -14.81
C ILE A 52 -7.58 8.93 -15.81
N GLY A 53 -7.17 7.78 -16.34
CA GLY A 53 -6.08 7.67 -17.31
C GLY A 53 -6.38 8.39 -18.64
N LYS A 54 -7.62 8.27 -19.14
CA LYS A 54 -8.11 9.00 -20.32
C LYS A 54 -8.11 10.50 -20.07
N GLY A 55 -8.69 10.96 -18.95
CA GLY A 55 -8.68 12.38 -18.60
C GLY A 55 -7.26 12.96 -18.45
N ARG A 56 -6.31 12.21 -17.87
CA ARG A 56 -4.90 12.62 -17.78
C ARG A 56 -4.23 12.76 -19.16
N ARG A 57 -4.45 11.79 -20.06
CA ARG A 57 -3.94 11.88 -21.44
C ARG A 57 -4.54 13.07 -22.18
N ALA A 58 -5.86 13.26 -22.08
CA ALA A 58 -6.54 14.40 -22.68
C ALA A 58 -6.06 15.75 -22.11
N SER A 59 -5.85 15.83 -20.79
CA SER A 59 -5.27 17.02 -20.14
C SER A 59 -3.85 17.33 -20.63
N ALA A 60 -3.02 16.30 -20.83
CA ALA A 60 -1.69 16.46 -21.41
C ALA A 60 -1.76 16.95 -22.88
N GLU A 61 -2.71 16.47 -23.68
CA GLU A 61 -2.94 16.96 -25.04
C GLU A 61 -3.38 18.43 -25.06
N VAL A 62 -4.24 18.86 -24.12
CA VAL A 62 -4.61 20.27 -23.95
C VAL A 62 -3.39 21.14 -23.65
N VAL A 63 -2.54 20.72 -22.72
CA VAL A 63 -1.29 21.44 -22.39
C VAL A 63 -0.38 21.52 -23.61
N ALA A 64 -0.19 20.40 -24.32
CA ALA A 64 0.65 20.34 -25.51
C ALA A 64 0.13 21.27 -26.62
N ALA A 65 -1.19 21.29 -26.86
CA ALA A 65 -1.83 22.15 -27.84
C ALA A 65 -1.68 23.64 -27.48
N SER A 66 -1.84 23.99 -26.20
CA SER A 66 -1.66 25.34 -25.69
C SER A 66 -0.22 25.83 -25.89
N LEU A 67 0.78 25.04 -25.49
CA LEU A 67 2.19 25.38 -25.62
C LEU A 67 2.64 25.49 -27.08
N LYS A 68 2.16 24.60 -27.96
CA LYS A 68 2.49 24.60 -29.39
C LYS A 68 1.62 25.56 -30.21
N ARG A 69 0.64 26.24 -29.58
CA ARG A 69 -0.38 27.07 -30.25
C ARG A 69 -1.06 26.31 -31.41
N THR A 70 -1.31 25.03 -31.21
CA THR A 70 -1.89 24.15 -32.22
C THR A 70 -3.41 24.32 -32.25
N GLU A 71 -3.96 24.52 -33.44
CA GLU A 71 -5.40 24.56 -33.63
C GLU A 71 -5.96 23.13 -33.61
N LEU A 72 -6.79 22.82 -32.61
CA LEU A 72 -7.52 21.54 -32.55
C LEU A 72 -8.79 21.62 -33.38
N SER A 73 -9.06 20.59 -34.19
CA SER A 73 -10.35 20.44 -34.85
C SER A 73 -11.49 20.32 -33.83
N ASP A 74 -12.72 20.59 -34.27
CA ASP A 74 -13.88 20.52 -33.38
C ASP A 74 -14.14 19.09 -32.87
N ASP A 75 -13.82 18.07 -33.67
CA ASP A 75 -13.95 16.66 -33.27
C ASP A 75 -12.95 16.30 -32.17
N VAL A 76 -11.68 16.71 -32.32
CA VAL A 76 -10.64 16.49 -31.30
C VAL A 76 -10.98 17.24 -30.02
N ARG A 77 -11.45 18.50 -30.14
CA ARG A 77 -11.85 19.31 -28.99
C ARG A 77 -12.97 18.67 -28.20
N ARG A 78 -13.99 18.13 -28.88
CA ARG A 78 -15.11 17.41 -28.23
C ARG A 78 -14.63 16.15 -27.53
N ALA A 79 -13.80 15.33 -28.19
CA ALA A 79 -13.26 14.12 -27.58
C ALA A 79 -12.43 14.42 -26.31
N LEU A 80 -11.53 15.42 -26.38
CA LEU A 80 -10.76 15.86 -25.22
C LEU A 80 -11.64 16.40 -24.09
N HIS A 81 -12.66 17.17 -24.45
CA HIS A 81 -13.63 17.69 -23.49
C HIS A 81 -14.34 16.55 -22.76
N ASP A 82 -14.87 15.57 -23.49
CA ASP A 82 -15.62 14.44 -22.91
C ASP A 82 -14.75 13.60 -21.96
N ASP A 83 -13.50 13.29 -22.34
CA ASP A 83 -12.56 12.54 -21.50
C ASP A 83 -12.17 13.31 -20.22
N ILE A 84 -11.92 14.62 -20.34
CA ILE A 84 -11.60 15.48 -19.18
C ILE A 84 -12.82 15.63 -18.26
N ALA A 85 -14.01 15.84 -18.83
CA ALA A 85 -15.25 15.99 -18.07
C ALA A 85 -15.60 14.70 -17.30
N ALA A 86 -15.44 13.53 -17.92
CA ALA A 86 -15.66 12.25 -17.26
C ALA A 86 -14.68 12.03 -16.08
N SER A 87 -13.42 12.39 -16.24
CA SER A 87 -12.41 12.35 -15.16
C SER A 87 -12.73 13.33 -14.03
N ARG A 88 -13.10 14.58 -14.37
CA ARG A 88 -13.55 15.60 -13.41
C ARG A 88 -14.73 15.12 -12.58
N ASP A 89 -15.72 14.53 -13.23
CA ASP A 89 -16.92 13.99 -12.58
C ASP A 89 -16.56 12.82 -11.65
N GLU A 90 -15.63 11.96 -12.05
CA GLU A 90 -15.13 10.87 -11.21
C GLU A 90 -14.38 11.36 -9.97
N PHE A 91 -13.47 12.33 -10.12
CA PHE A 91 -12.83 12.98 -8.97
C PHE A 91 -13.85 13.66 -8.06
N SER A 92 -14.87 14.31 -8.62
CA SER A 92 -15.94 14.96 -7.84
C SER A 92 -16.82 13.95 -7.09
N ARG A 93 -17.05 12.76 -7.66
CA ARG A 93 -17.70 11.65 -6.95
C ARG A 93 -16.84 11.12 -5.81
N SER A 94 -15.56 10.88 -6.09
CA SER A 94 -14.57 10.39 -5.12
C SER A 94 -14.45 11.35 -3.93
N PHE A 95 -14.29 12.65 -4.20
CA PHE A 95 -14.25 13.72 -3.21
C PHE A 95 -15.51 13.71 -2.33
N ARG A 96 -16.71 13.68 -2.93
CA ARG A 96 -17.97 13.69 -2.15
C ARG A 96 -18.17 12.43 -1.32
N ALA A 97 -17.67 11.28 -1.76
CA ALA A 97 -17.72 10.05 -0.98
C ALA A 97 -16.80 10.15 0.24
N LEU A 98 -15.55 10.59 0.05
CA LEU A 98 -14.55 10.70 1.10
C LEU A 98 -14.80 11.87 2.07
N ALA A 99 -15.44 12.97 1.61
CA ALA A 99 -15.79 14.11 2.44
C ALA A 99 -16.73 13.76 3.61
N LYS A 100 -17.48 12.64 3.50
CA LYS A 100 -18.39 12.15 4.54
C LYS A 100 -17.67 11.47 5.71
N LEU A 101 -16.40 11.12 5.54
CA LEU A 101 -15.59 10.52 6.58
C LEU A 101 -15.11 11.61 7.51
N VAL A 102 -15.40 11.45 8.81
CA VAL A 102 -14.98 12.36 9.87
C VAL A 102 -13.74 11.77 10.53
N PRO A 103 -12.57 12.46 10.47
CA PRO A 103 -11.38 12.02 11.17
C PRO A 103 -11.48 12.35 12.67
N PRO A 104 -10.66 11.70 13.52
CA PRO A 104 -10.31 12.23 14.84
C PRO A 104 -9.80 13.67 14.74
N ALA A 105 -9.96 14.45 15.80
CA ALA A 105 -9.64 15.87 15.79
C ALA A 105 -8.15 16.13 15.48
N GLU A 106 -7.29 15.26 15.97
CA GLU A 106 -5.85 15.25 15.77
C GLU A 106 -5.42 14.98 14.31
N GLN A 107 -6.27 14.33 13.52
CA GLN A 107 -6.02 14.02 12.10
C GLN A 107 -6.74 14.97 11.14
N GLN A 108 -7.46 15.96 11.66
CA GLN A 108 -8.27 16.87 10.84
C GLN A 108 -7.41 17.65 9.82
N GLU A 109 -6.23 18.13 10.23
CA GLU A 109 -5.33 18.88 9.35
C GLU A 109 -4.81 18.02 8.19
N ASP A 110 -4.31 16.82 8.49
CA ASP A 110 -3.81 15.89 7.47
C ASP A 110 -4.95 15.48 6.51
N ARG A 111 -6.16 15.25 7.04
CA ARG A 111 -7.35 14.98 6.23
C ARG A 111 -7.66 16.15 5.31
N ASP A 112 -7.57 17.39 5.80
CA ASP A 112 -7.88 18.57 5.00
C ASP A 112 -6.85 18.76 3.88
N ILE A 113 -5.58 18.45 4.12
CA ILE A 113 -4.54 18.40 3.07
C ILE A 113 -4.91 17.36 2.00
N PHE A 114 -5.28 16.15 2.39
CA PHE A 114 -5.70 15.10 1.46
C PHE A 114 -6.95 15.48 0.66
N MET A 115 -7.94 16.10 1.30
CA MET A 115 -9.15 16.59 0.61
C MET A 115 -8.86 17.76 -0.34
N ALA A 116 -7.97 18.68 0.03
CA ALA A 116 -7.52 19.77 -0.81
C ALA A 116 -6.78 19.27 -2.06
N PHE A 117 -6.02 18.17 -1.93
CA PHE A 117 -5.42 17.48 -3.09
C PHE A 117 -6.49 16.97 -4.07
N LEU A 118 -7.54 16.30 -3.59
CA LEU A 118 -8.62 15.82 -4.47
C LEU A 118 -9.43 16.96 -5.10
N GLU A 119 -9.66 18.03 -4.35
CA GLU A 119 -10.30 19.24 -4.86
C GLU A 119 -9.44 19.92 -5.95
N ALA A 120 -8.12 19.94 -5.76
CA ALA A 120 -7.17 20.46 -6.75
C ALA A 120 -7.19 19.67 -8.06
N GLU A 121 -7.35 18.34 -8.03
CA GLU A 121 -7.55 17.53 -9.23
C GLU A 121 -8.82 17.96 -9.99
N VAL A 122 -9.93 18.21 -9.29
CA VAL A 122 -11.17 18.73 -9.90
C VAL A 122 -10.97 20.12 -10.50
N ALA A 123 -10.33 21.02 -9.76
CA ALA A 123 -10.05 22.39 -10.20
C ALA A 123 -9.12 22.43 -11.42
N LEU A 124 -8.11 21.55 -11.45
CA LEU A 124 -7.21 21.38 -12.58
C LEU A 124 -7.99 20.96 -13.83
N GLN A 125 -8.86 19.95 -13.74
CA GLN A 125 -9.68 19.53 -14.89
C GLN A 125 -10.62 20.65 -15.36
N ASN A 126 -11.25 21.39 -14.43
CA ASN A 126 -12.09 22.55 -14.77
C ASN A 126 -11.31 23.63 -15.55
N SER A 127 -10.06 23.92 -15.16
CA SER A 127 -9.20 24.85 -15.91
C SER A 127 -8.92 24.36 -17.35
N ARG A 128 -8.77 23.05 -17.56
CA ARG A 128 -8.57 22.49 -18.90
C ARG A 128 -9.85 22.55 -19.74
N LEU A 129 -11.01 22.27 -19.15
CA LEU A 129 -12.31 22.41 -19.82
C LEU A 129 -12.55 23.86 -20.24
N GLN A 130 -12.28 24.83 -19.35
CA GLN A 130 -12.43 26.25 -19.66
C GLN A 130 -11.55 26.69 -20.85
N TRP A 131 -10.34 26.14 -20.98
CA TRP A 131 -9.48 26.41 -22.13
C TRP A 131 -10.01 25.80 -23.44
N LEU A 132 -10.58 24.60 -23.37
CA LEU A 132 -11.23 23.97 -24.52
C LEU A 132 -12.46 24.77 -24.98
N GLU A 133 -13.25 25.31 -24.05
CA GLU A 133 -14.42 26.14 -24.33
C GLU A 133 -14.04 27.54 -24.82
N ASN A 134 -13.02 28.14 -24.23
CA ASN A 134 -12.52 29.47 -24.56
C ASN A 134 -10.99 29.51 -24.64
N ARG A 135 -10.47 29.49 -25.86
CA ARG A 135 -9.01 29.45 -26.14
C ARG A 135 -8.25 30.72 -25.75
N THR A 136 -8.93 31.83 -25.48
CA THR A 136 -8.27 33.04 -24.98
C THR A 136 -8.12 33.02 -23.46
N SER A 137 -8.66 32.01 -22.78
CA SER A 137 -8.44 31.82 -21.35
C SER A 137 -7.00 31.37 -21.09
N THR A 138 -6.46 31.79 -19.95
CA THR A 138 -5.13 31.39 -19.51
C THR A 138 -5.19 29.98 -18.96
N LEU A 139 -4.33 29.10 -19.48
CA LEU A 139 -4.14 27.78 -18.92
C LEU A 139 -3.30 27.89 -17.64
N ILE A 140 -3.87 27.50 -16.50
CA ILE A 140 -3.18 27.59 -15.21
C ILE A 140 -2.24 26.38 -15.05
N PRO A 141 -0.96 26.56 -14.69
CA PRO A 141 -0.03 25.47 -14.40
C PRO A 141 -0.56 24.53 -13.31
N ALA A 142 -0.29 23.22 -13.43
CA ALA A 142 -0.72 22.25 -12.43
C ALA A 142 -0.16 22.55 -11.03
N SER A 143 1.05 23.13 -10.96
CA SER A 143 1.71 23.52 -9.71
C SER A 143 1.02 24.65 -8.94
N GLU A 144 0.07 25.36 -9.57
CA GLU A 144 -0.72 26.40 -8.89
C GLU A 144 -1.99 25.84 -8.23
N PHE A 145 -2.24 24.54 -8.36
CA PHE A 145 -3.38 23.87 -7.73
C PHE A 145 -2.93 23.02 -6.54
N GLY A 146 -3.63 23.19 -5.42
CA GLY A 146 -3.55 22.30 -4.28
C GLY A 146 -2.26 22.37 -3.47
N PRO A 147 -2.10 21.45 -2.49
CA PRO A 147 -0.90 21.32 -1.70
C PRO A 147 0.25 20.70 -2.51
N THR A 148 1.50 20.86 -2.03
CA THR A 148 2.66 20.24 -2.67
C THR A 148 2.63 18.71 -2.53
N THR A 149 3.26 18.00 -3.46
CA THR A 149 3.35 16.53 -3.43
C THR A 149 3.95 16.02 -2.12
N GLU A 150 4.96 16.70 -1.58
CA GLU A 150 5.61 16.35 -0.32
C GLU A 150 4.61 16.42 0.83
N LEU A 151 3.84 17.51 0.91
CA LEU A 151 2.85 17.71 1.98
C LEU A 151 1.71 16.68 1.88
N VAL A 152 1.25 16.37 0.68
CA VAL A 152 0.24 15.33 0.45
C VAL A 152 0.76 13.95 0.87
N ASN A 153 2.01 13.62 0.54
CA ASN A 153 2.62 12.36 0.91
C ASN A 153 2.77 12.22 2.43
N GLU A 154 3.21 13.27 3.12
CA GLU A 154 3.29 13.29 4.58
C GLU A 154 1.91 13.13 5.24
N ALA A 155 0.89 13.84 4.74
CA ALA A 155 -0.47 13.71 5.23
C ALA A 155 -1.01 12.29 5.01
N MET A 156 -0.87 11.74 3.80
CA MET A 156 -1.24 10.34 3.51
C MET A 156 -0.50 9.35 4.42
N GLN A 157 0.75 9.64 4.78
CA GLN A 157 1.53 8.81 5.68
C GLN A 157 0.97 8.83 7.10
N ARG A 158 0.65 10.01 7.65
CA ARG A 158 0.08 10.18 9.00
C ARG A 158 -1.36 9.67 9.10
N LEU A 159 -2.14 9.78 8.02
CA LEU A 159 -3.48 9.19 7.91
C LEU A 159 -3.44 7.66 7.72
N GLY A 160 -2.27 7.05 7.57
CA GLY A 160 -2.12 5.62 7.31
C GLY A 160 -2.66 5.20 5.93
N PHE A 161 -2.59 6.07 4.93
CA PHE A 161 -2.98 5.79 3.54
C PHE A 161 -1.79 5.35 2.67
N ALA A 162 -0.57 5.61 3.11
CA ALA A 162 0.64 5.22 2.38
C ALA A 162 0.72 3.69 2.17
N GLY A 163 0.99 3.27 0.94
CA GLY A 163 1.04 1.85 0.54
C GLY A 163 -0.33 1.18 0.36
N ARG A 164 -1.42 1.92 0.57
CA ARG A 164 -2.79 1.41 0.65
C ARG A 164 -3.72 2.01 -0.41
N ASP A 165 -4.97 1.56 -0.44
CA ASP A 165 -5.96 1.91 -1.45
C ASP A 165 -6.19 3.44 -1.58
N CYS A 166 -6.15 4.22 -0.48
CA CYS A 166 -6.32 5.67 -0.58
C CYS A 166 -5.14 6.41 -1.24
N GLN A 167 -3.91 5.87 -1.22
CA GLN A 167 -2.81 6.44 -2.00
C GLN A 167 -3.07 6.36 -3.51
N LEU A 168 -3.92 5.42 -3.92
CA LEU A 168 -4.19 5.10 -5.31
C LEU A 168 -5.49 5.73 -5.82
N ILE A 169 -6.23 6.45 -4.97
CA ILE A 169 -7.55 6.98 -5.30
C ILE A 169 -7.51 7.90 -6.53
N ALA A 170 -6.42 8.64 -6.72
CA ALA A 170 -6.23 9.53 -7.86
C ALA A 170 -5.53 8.84 -9.03
N GLN A 171 -5.28 7.54 -8.96
CA GLN A 171 -4.62 6.78 -10.01
C GLN A 171 -5.62 5.93 -10.78
N ASP A 172 -5.22 5.57 -11.99
CA ASP A 172 -5.97 4.64 -12.80
C ASP A 172 -5.51 3.21 -12.44
N VAL A 173 -6.16 2.64 -11.45
CA VAL A 173 -5.93 1.26 -11.03
C VAL A 173 -6.92 0.40 -11.80
N GLY A 174 -6.56 0.06 -13.04
CA GLY A 174 -7.37 -0.87 -13.83
C GLY A 174 -7.31 -2.25 -13.21
N ILE A 175 -8.47 -2.82 -12.87
CA ILE A 175 -8.59 -4.23 -12.54
C ILE A 175 -9.22 -4.87 -13.76
N PRO A 176 -8.51 -5.71 -14.51
CA PRO A 176 -9.11 -6.41 -15.65
C PRO A 176 -10.42 -7.11 -15.22
N ASP A 177 -11.48 -6.97 -16.02
CA ASP A 177 -12.82 -7.50 -15.72
C ASP A 177 -12.81 -9.00 -15.36
N ASP A 178 -11.94 -9.77 -16.00
CA ASP A 178 -11.73 -11.21 -15.76
C ASP A 178 -11.13 -11.52 -14.38
N ARG A 179 -10.55 -10.52 -13.70
CA ARG A 179 -9.89 -10.64 -12.39
C ARG A 179 -10.63 -9.91 -11.27
N GLY A 180 -11.63 -9.09 -11.61
CA GLY A 180 -12.33 -8.21 -10.67
C GLY A 180 -12.91 -8.93 -9.45
N ALA A 181 -13.47 -10.13 -9.63
CA ALA A 181 -14.03 -10.90 -8.52
C ALA A 181 -12.97 -11.38 -7.51
N PHE A 182 -11.79 -11.78 -8.00
CA PHE A 182 -10.67 -12.19 -7.16
C PHE A 182 -10.06 -11.01 -6.44
N VAL A 183 -9.71 -9.94 -7.17
CA VAL A 183 -9.06 -8.76 -6.59
C VAL A 183 -9.91 -8.12 -5.50
N ARG A 184 -11.24 -8.03 -5.70
CA ARG A 184 -12.16 -7.52 -4.66
C ARG A 184 -12.15 -8.36 -3.38
N LYS A 185 -12.13 -9.69 -3.51
CA LYS A 185 -12.08 -10.61 -2.35
C LYS A 185 -10.72 -10.54 -1.65
N ALA A 186 -9.64 -10.53 -2.42
CA ALA A 186 -8.28 -10.42 -1.89
C ALA A 186 -8.06 -9.08 -1.18
N ALA A 187 -8.48 -7.97 -1.79
CA ALA A 187 -8.38 -6.65 -1.17
C ALA A 187 -9.19 -6.58 0.13
N ALA A 188 -10.42 -7.12 0.17
CA ALA A 188 -11.21 -7.18 1.39
C ALA A 188 -10.50 -7.97 2.50
N ALA A 189 -9.95 -9.14 2.19
CA ALA A 189 -9.18 -9.93 3.16
C ALA A 189 -7.91 -9.20 3.62
N CYS A 190 -7.16 -8.58 2.71
CA CYS A 190 -5.97 -7.80 3.05
C CYS A 190 -6.30 -6.59 3.95
N ILE A 191 -7.41 -5.87 3.69
CA ILE A 191 -7.90 -4.80 4.56
C ILE A 191 -8.15 -5.35 5.98
N GLU A 192 -8.91 -6.44 6.10
CA GLU A 192 -9.20 -7.06 7.40
C GLU A 192 -7.94 -7.58 8.13
N ILE A 193 -6.92 -8.05 7.42
CA ILE A 193 -5.62 -8.42 8.01
C ILE A 193 -4.92 -7.17 8.56
N VAL A 194 -4.85 -6.10 7.77
CA VAL A 194 -4.22 -4.85 8.19
C VAL A 194 -4.95 -4.27 9.41
N VAL A 195 -6.30 -4.28 9.40
CA VAL A 195 -7.16 -3.86 10.52
C VAL A 195 -6.85 -4.65 11.78
N ARG A 196 -6.82 -5.98 11.67
CA ARG A 196 -6.55 -6.81 12.84
C ARG A 196 -5.15 -6.56 13.41
N ARG A 197 -4.16 -6.29 12.55
CA ARG A 197 -2.80 -5.95 12.99
C ARG A 197 -2.70 -4.57 13.65
N SER A 198 -3.53 -3.60 13.27
CA SER A 198 -3.58 -2.29 13.96
C SER A 198 -4.31 -2.37 15.30
N GLU A 199 -5.32 -3.24 15.44
CA GLU A 199 -6.01 -3.49 16.71
C GLU A 199 -5.16 -4.32 17.69
N GLN A 200 -4.21 -5.09 17.17
CA GLN A 200 -3.21 -5.83 17.93
C GLN A 200 -1.94 -4.99 18.12
N ASP A 201 -1.13 -5.29 19.14
CA ASP A 201 0.21 -4.72 19.26
C ASP A 201 1.18 -5.40 18.27
N HIS A 202 0.82 -5.46 16.98
CA HIS A 202 1.62 -6.15 15.96
C HIS A 202 2.98 -5.48 15.78
N GLU A 203 3.01 -4.15 15.75
CA GLU A 203 4.25 -3.36 15.62
C GLU A 203 5.14 -3.53 16.86
N GLY A 204 4.60 -3.47 18.08
CA GLY A 204 5.39 -3.70 19.30
C GLY A 204 5.95 -5.13 19.35
N ASN A 205 5.15 -6.13 18.98
CA ASN A 205 5.64 -7.51 18.85
C ASN A 205 6.73 -7.65 17.79
N ARG A 206 6.60 -6.96 16.64
CA ARG A 206 7.63 -6.94 15.59
C ARG A 206 8.93 -6.32 16.09
N ASP A 207 8.85 -5.21 16.82
CA ASP A 207 10.01 -4.52 17.37
C ASP A 207 10.76 -5.39 18.39
N ILE A 208 10.03 -6.08 19.28
CA ILE A 208 10.62 -7.07 20.20
C ILE A 208 11.38 -8.17 19.44
N MET A 209 10.76 -8.74 18.40
CA MET A 209 11.40 -9.76 17.56
C MET A 209 12.61 -9.21 16.78
N LEU A 210 12.58 -7.96 16.35
CA LEU A 210 13.69 -7.33 15.63
C LEU A 210 14.89 -7.07 16.56
N VAL A 211 14.64 -6.59 17.78
CA VAL A 211 15.68 -6.46 18.81
C VAL A 211 16.30 -7.84 19.11
N ALA A 212 15.46 -8.88 19.25
CA ALA A 212 15.93 -10.25 19.46
C ALA A 212 16.83 -10.74 18.31
N LEU A 213 16.44 -10.47 17.07
CA LEU A 213 17.24 -10.79 15.89
C LEU A 213 18.61 -10.11 15.93
N VAL A 214 18.66 -8.82 16.24
CA VAL A 214 19.90 -8.02 16.34
C VAL A 214 20.80 -8.57 17.44
N ASP A 215 20.24 -8.83 18.62
CA ASP A 215 21.00 -9.31 19.77
C ASP A 215 21.52 -10.73 19.56
N ALA A 216 20.71 -11.61 18.93
CA ALA A 216 21.16 -12.94 18.51
C ALA A 216 22.35 -12.88 17.55
N HIS A 217 22.36 -11.93 16.60
CA HIS A 217 23.48 -11.72 15.69
C HIS A 217 24.73 -11.21 16.41
N ARG A 218 24.57 -10.38 17.43
CA ARG A 218 25.66 -9.93 18.32
C ARG A 218 26.11 -11.00 19.32
N GLY A 219 25.38 -12.12 19.42
CA GLY A 219 25.65 -13.17 20.40
C GLY A 219 25.30 -12.75 21.84
N ALA A 220 24.42 -11.77 21.98
CA ALA A 220 24.04 -11.13 23.24
C ALA A 220 22.52 -11.12 23.42
N LEU A 221 21.82 -12.18 22.95
CA LEU A 221 20.37 -12.31 23.12
C LEU A 221 20.04 -12.42 24.61
N ASP A 222 19.75 -11.27 25.22
CA ASP A 222 19.55 -11.07 26.66
C ASP A 222 18.16 -10.47 26.97
N LEU A 223 17.24 -10.53 26.01
CA LEU A 223 15.86 -10.10 26.23
C LEU A 223 15.19 -10.97 27.30
N PRO A 224 14.34 -10.38 28.16
CA PRO A 224 13.54 -11.17 29.06
C PRO A 224 12.65 -12.12 28.24
N ARG A 225 12.73 -13.41 28.60
CA ARG A 225 12.14 -14.50 27.83
C ARG A 225 10.61 -14.43 27.71
N PRO A 226 9.84 -14.01 28.73
CA PRO A 226 8.38 -13.97 28.65
C PRO A 226 7.84 -13.04 27.54
N GLU A 227 8.43 -11.85 27.36
CA GLU A 227 8.01 -10.87 26.35
C GLU A 227 8.33 -11.36 24.94
N LEU A 228 9.52 -11.93 24.75
CA LEU A 228 9.91 -12.52 23.46
C LEU A 228 9.05 -13.72 23.10
N ASP A 229 8.73 -14.57 24.07
CA ASP A 229 7.85 -15.73 23.87
C ASP A 229 6.45 -15.28 23.48
N ALA A 230 5.88 -14.30 24.19
CA ALA A 230 4.58 -13.74 23.88
C ALA A 230 4.54 -13.11 22.48
N ALA A 231 5.57 -12.35 22.10
CA ALA A 231 5.67 -11.73 20.78
C ALA A 231 5.73 -12.77 19.65
N LEU A 232 6.52 -13.83 19.81
CA LEU A 232 6.62 -14.91 18.83
C LEU A 232 5.32 -15.72 18.73
N GLN A 233 4.63 -15.96 19.84
CA GLN A 233 3.32 -16.64 19.86
C GLN A 233 2.25 -15.79 19.16
N ALA A 234 2.20 -14.49 19.46
CA ALA A 234 1.30 -13.56 18.81
C ALA A 234 1.55 -13.49 17.30
N ALA A 235 2.82 -13.43 16.89
CA ALA A 235 3.19 -13.44 15.47
C ALA A 235 2.84 -14.76 14.78
N GLU A 236 3.09 -15.92 15.40
CA GLU A 236 2.66 -17.22 14.87
C GLU A 236 1.14 -17.25 14.61
N ALA A 237 0.35 -16.86 15.62
CA ALA A 237 -1.10 -16.84 15.53
C ALA A 237 -1.59 -15.90 14.40
N GLU A 238 -1.01 -14.71 14.31
CA GLU A 238 -1.39 -13.72 13.29
C GLU A 238 -1.08 -14.20 11.86
N TRP A 239 0.05 -14.88 11.65
CA TRP A 239 0.39 -15.48 10.36
C TRP A 239 -0.58 -16.62 9.98
N GLN A 240 -0.99 -17.45 10.95
CA GLN A 240 -1.97 -18.51 10.73
C GLN A 240 -3.36 -17.95 10.40
N MET A 241 -3.80 -16.91 11.12
CA MET A 241 -5.07 -16.25 10.86
C MET A 241 -5.07 -15.60 9.47
N SER A 242 -4.01 -14.89 9.11
CA SER A 242 -3.83 -14.30 7.78
C SER A 242 -3.87 -15.37 6.67
N PHE A 243 -3.18 -16.51 6.88
CA PHE A 243 -3.23 -17.63 5.95
C PHE A 243 -4.66 -18.17 5.77
N GLN A 244 -5.38 -18.42 6.86
CA GLN A 244 -6.73 -18.97 6.80
C GLN A 244 -7.66 -18.04 6.03
N GLN A 245 -7.64 -16.75 6.37
CA GLN A 245 -8.52 -15.75 5.79
C GLN A 245 -8.27 -15.57 4.28
N LEU A 246 -7.01 -15.58 3.83
CA LEU A 246 -6.70 -15.55 2.41
C LEU A 246 -7.06 -16.87 1.72
N SER A 247 -6.85 -18.01 2.38
CA SER A 247 -7.17 -19.33 1.83
C SER A 247 -8.67 -19.57 1.63
N ASP A 248 -9.53 -18.82 2.33
CA ASP A 248 -10.98 -18.86 2.13
C ASP A 248 -11.41 -18.27 0.78
N ILE A 249 -10.51 -17.55 0.08
CA ILE A 249 -10.75 -17.07 -1.28
C ILE A 249 -10.69 -18.26 -2.24
N PRO A 250 -11.76 -18.56 -2.99
CA PRO A 250 -11.78 -19.72 -3.87
C PRO A 250 -10.67 -19.68 -4.92
N ALA A 251 -9.80 -20.69 -4.93
CA ALA A 251 -8.60 -20.73 -5.78
C ALA A 251 -8.91 -20.64 -7.28
N GLN A 252 -10.10 -21.09 -7.71
CA GLN A 252 -10.56 -20.97 -9.10
C GLN A 252 -10.80 -19.53 -9.57
N LEU A 253 -10.87 -18.57 -8.64
CA LEU A 253 -10.96 -17.15 -8.98
C LEU A 253 -9.57 -16.54 -9.24
N ALA A 254 -8.50 -17.15 -8.73
CA ALA A 254 -7.16 -16.61 -8.87
C ALA A 254 -6.74 -16.57 -10.35
N PRO A 255 -6.25 -15.43 -10.86
CA PRO A 255 -5.76 -15.33 -12.25
C PRO A 255 -4.61 -16.29 -12.55
N ASP A 256 -3.78 -16.53 -11.54
CA ASP A 256 -2.73 -17.53 -11.55
C ASP A 256 -2.77 -18.32 -10.23
N GLY A 257 -3.30 -19.55 -10.29
CA GLY A 257 -3.45 -20.41 -9.12
C GLY A 257 -2.13 -20.87 -8.52
N GLU A 258 -1.06 -20.95 -9.32
CA GLU A 258 0.25 -21.34 -8.82
C GLU A 258 0.89 -20.20 -8.03
N ILE A 259 0.86 -18.98 -8.58
CA ILE A 259 1.34 -17.78 -7.88
C ILE A 259 0.51 -17.54 -6.62
N TRP A 260 -0.81 -17.72 -6.67
CA TRP A 260 -1.67 -17.62 -5.49
C TRP A 260 -1.30 -18.64 -4.41
N THR A 261 -1.04 -19.89 -4.81
CA THR A 261 -0.59 -20.94 -3.88
C THR A 261 0.75 -20.59 -3.24
N ARG A 262 1.73 -20.11 -4.02
CA ARG A 262 3.03 -19.66 -3.49
C ARG A 262 2.88 -18.49 -2.52
N PHE A 263 1.99 -17.55 -2.84
CA PHE A 263 1.66 -16.44 -1.96
C PHE A 263 1.06 -16.91 -0.63
N LEU A 264 0.09 -17.82 -0.65
CA LEU A 264 -0.49 -18.40 0.57
C LEU A 264 0.55 -19.19 1.39
N GLN A 265 1.43 -19.96 0.74
CA GLN A 265 2.49 -20.72 1.39
C GLN A 265 3.43 -19.83 2.20
N LEU A 266 3.64 -18.58 1.79
CA LEU A 266 4.48 -17.64 2.51
C LEU A 266 3.96 -17.37 3.94
N PHE A 267 2.65 -17.23 4.12
CA PHE A 267 2.05 -17.04 5.44
C PHE A 267 2.25 -18.26 6.33
N GLN A 268 2.10 -19.47 5.78
CA GLN A 268 2.36 -20.72 6.51
C GLN A 268 3.82 -20.84 6.92
N GLN A 269 4.75 -20.54 6.00
CA GLN A 269 6.18 -20.57 6.28
C GLN A 269 6.56 -19.56 7.37
N MET A 270 5.96 -18.38 7.35
CA MET A 270 6.20 -17.36 8.38
C MET A 270 5.69 -17.77 9.75
N ALA A 271 4.50 -18.39 9.84
CA ALA A 271 4.02 -18.99 11.08
C ALA A 271 4.98 -20.07 11.59
N GLU A 272 5.44 -20.96 10.71
CA GLU A 272 6.36 -22.05 11.07
C GLU A 272 7.74 -21.53 11.52
N VAL A 273 8.20 -20.41 10.96
CA VAL A 273 9.43 -19.73 11.41
C VAL A 273 9.29 -19.26 12.86
N GLN A 274 8.16 -18.63 13.23
CA GLN A 274 7.98 -18.17 14.62
C GLN A 274 7.85 -19.34 15.59
N ARG A 275 7.10 -20.38 15.21
CA ARG A 275 7.02 -21.63 15.97
C ARG A 275 8.39 -22.27 16.17
N SER A 276 9.19 -22.37 15.11
CA SER A 276 10.52 -22.95 15.15
C SER A 276 11.47 -22.15 16.06
N ARG A 277 11.36 -20.81 16.06
CA ARG A 277 12.11 -19.94 16.97
C ARG A 277 11.77 -20.22 18.43
N LEU A 278 10.49 -20.28 18.78
CA LEU A 278 10.02 -20.64 20.13
C LEU A 278 10.60 -21.98 20.58
N LEU A 279 10.52 -23.02 19.75
CA LEU A 279 11.06 -24.35 20.06
C LEU A 279 12.56 -24.32 20.34
N VAL A 280 13.34 -23.52 19.59
CA VAL A 280 14.78 -23.39 19.83
C VAL A 280 15.05 -22.60 21.11
N LEU A 281 14.30 -21.54 21.40
CA LEU A 281 14.45 -20.74 22.61
C LEU A 281 14.17 -21.54 23.89
N HIS A 282 13.23 -22.48 23.85
CA HIS A 282 12.86 -23.34 24.99
C HIS A 282 13.72 -24.61 25.12
N SER A 283 14.62 -24.86 24.17
CA SER A 283 15.53 -26.03 24.22
C SER A 283 16.65 -25.80 25.22
N ALA A 284 16.74 -26.66 26.25
CA ALA A 284 17.72 -26.54 27.34
C ALA A 284 19.20 -26.55 26.88
N ASP A 285 19.51 -27.26 25.79
CA ASP A 285 20.89 -27.48 25.32
C ASP A 285 21.33 -26.54 24.19
N LYS A 286 20.46 -25.62 23.73
CA LYS A 286 20.75 -24.77 22.58
C LYS A 286 21.07 -23.35 22.99
N ASN A 287 22.04 -22.75 22.30
CA ASN A 287 22.27 -21.31 22.38
C ASN A 287 21.01 -20.60 21.83
N PRO A 288 20.36 -19.72 22.61
CA PRO A 288 19.17 -18.98 22.17
C PRO A 288 19.36 -18.21 20.86
N SER A 289 20.59 -17.78 20.57
CA SER A 289 20.92 -17.10 19.31
C SER A 289 20.70 -17.98 18.07
N GLU A 290 20.70 -19.31 18.22
CA GLU A 290 20.44 -20.24 17.13
C GLU A 290 18.99 -20.16 16.61
N ALA A 291 18.05 -19.69 17.44
CA ALA A 291 16.67 -19.46 17.02
C ALA A 291 16.60 -18.52 15.80
N TYR A 292 17.50 -17.54 15.73
CA TYR A 292 17.53 -16.54 14.67
C TYR A 292 18.61 -16.79 13.60
N LYS A 293 19.65 -17.59 13.91
CA LYS A 293 20.73 -17.91 12.95
C LYS A 293 20.40 -19.12 12.07
N ALA A 294 19.73 -20.13 12.62
CA ALA A 294 19.43 -21.36 11.91
C ALA A 294 18.10 -21.29 11.15
N VAL A 295 17.11 -20.57 11.71
CA VAL A 295 15.77 -20.45 11.12
C VAL A 295 15.75 -19.27 10.15
N ARG A 296 15.82 -19.56 8.85
CA ARG A 296 15.74 -18.53 7.81
C ARG A 296 14.29 -18.10 7.59
N SER A 297 14.07 -16.79 7.61
CA SER A 297 12.81 -16.23 7.11
C SER A 297 12.70 -16.49 5.60
N PRO A 298 11.53 -16.91 5.08
CA PRO A 298 11.29 -17.00 3.66
C PRO A 298 11.41 -15.62 3.01
N ILE A 299 11.83 -15.59 1.74
CA ILE A 299 11.86 -14.37 0.93
C ILE A 299 10.53 -14.32 0.16
N MET A 300 9.88 -13.15 0.16
CA MET A 300 8.72 -12.92 -0.70
C MET A 300 9.19 -12.89 -2.16
N ASP A 301 8.94 -13.98 -2.89
CA ASP A 301 9.25 -14.12 -4.33
C ASP A 301 7.96 -14.39 -5.10
N VAL A 302 7.02 -13.45 -5.01
CA VAL A 302 5.69 -13.51 -5.64
C VAL A 302 5.43 -12.19 -6.34
N GLU A 303 5.21 -12.23 -7.65
CA GLU A 303 4.78 -11.07 -8.41
C GLU A 303 3.29 -10.79 -8.18
N LEU A 304 2.99 -9.86 -7.26
CA LEU A 304 1.60 -9.46 -6.96
C LEU A 304 0.87 -8.92 -8.20
N SER A 305 1.59 -8.38 -9.17
CA SER A 305 1.05 -7.93 -10.46
C SER A 305 0.41 -9.06 -11.28
N ALA A 306 0.96 -10.28 -11.20
CA ALA A 306 0.36 -11.43 -11.88
C ALA A 306 -1.03 -11.78 -11.31
N LEU A 307 -1.27 -11.44 -10.03
CA LEU A 307 -2.53 -11.61 -9.33
C LEU A 307 -3.44 -10.36 -9.42
N GLY A 308 -2.96 -9.24 -9.96
CA GLY A 308 -3.68 -7.96 -9.96
C GLY A 308 -3.76 -7.28 -8.59
N LEU A 309 -2.79 -7.56 -7.69
CA LEU A 309 -2.76 -7.08 -6.30
C LEU A 309 -1.72 -5.97 -6.06
N GLU A 310 -0.99 -5.55 -7.09
CA GLU A 310 0.06 -4.52 -7.03
C GLU A 310 -0.44 -3.11 -6.66
N ASN A 311 -1.75 -2.91 -6.70
CA ASN A 311 -2.43 -1.65 -6.43
C ASN A 311 -3.55 -1.84 -5.39
N THR A 312 -3.28 -2.66 -4.37
CA THR A 312 -4.25 -2.98 -3.30
C THR A 312 -3.58 -2.95 -1.94
N ASP A 313 -4.38 -2.91 -0.87
CA ASP A 313 -3.93 -3.05 0.53
C ASP A 313 -3.07 -4.31 0.79
N CYS A 314 -3.08 -5.30 -0.11
CA CYS A 314 -2.19 -6.46 -0.01
C CYS A 314 -0.70 -6.11 -0.11
N ARG A 315 -0.33 -4.88 -0.49
CA ARG A 315 1.04 -4.40 -0.31
C ARG A 315 1.37 -4.19 1.16
N SER A 316 0.48 -3.61 1.95
CA SER A 316 0.79 -3.26 3.34
C SER A 316 0.89 -4.45 4.31
N ILE A 317 0.72 -5.68 3.85
CA ILE A 317 0.86 -6.89 4.70
C ILE A 317 2.32 -7.38 4.85
N HIS A 318 3.30 -6.60 4.37
CA HIS A 318 4.74 -6.89 4.36
C HIS A 318 5.33 -7.33 5.74
N PHE A 319 6.56 -7.87 5.71
CA PHE A 319 7.29 -8.48 6.83
C PHE A 319 8.32 -7.55 7.48
#